data_AF-A0A7R9ML71-F1
#
_entry.id   AF-A0A7R9ML71-F1
#
_cell.length_a   1.000
_cell.length_b   1.000
_cell.length_c   1.000
_cell.angle_alpha   90.00
_cell.angle_beta   90.00
_cell.angle_gamma   90.00
#
_symmetry.space_group_name_H-M   'P 1'
#
loop_
_entity.id
_entity.type
_entity.pdbx_description
1 polymer ?
#
loop_
_entity_poly.entity_id
_entity_poly.type
_entity_poly.pdbx_seq_one_letter_code
_entity_poly.pdbx_strand_id
1 'polypeptide(L)'
;MERPIFPEHMFAEDFEYIYEPQEDTYALIDSVAQDIQLIKDYDPLVCLEVGCGSGAAITSLAKCLGPTTRLYLATDFNPRALTTTQKCCQVNGITDCTVQLVRNDLTQAIQTRLKHSVDLILFNSPYRRSEPAQVC
;
A
#
# COMPACT_ATOMS: atom_id res chain seq x y z
N MET A 1 10.61 -5.09 9.64
CA MET A 1 9.96 -5.18 8.32
C MET A 1 10.94 -4.67 7.28
N GLU A 2 11.08 -5.34 6.14
CA GLU A 2 12.00 -4.90 5.09
C GLU A 2 11.34 -3.84 4.20
N ARG A 3 12.11 -2.84 3.77
CA ARG A 3 11.68 -1.89 2.73
C ARG A 3 11.69 -2.61 1.37
N PRO A 4 10.74 -2.31 0.46
CA PRO A 4 10.70 -2.97 -0.84
C PRO A 4 11.80 -2.42 -1.76
N ILE A 5 12.22 -3.25 -2.71
CA ILE A 5 13.12 -2.85 -3.80
C ILE A 5 12.31 -2.32 -4.99
N PHE A 6 12.85 -1.26 -5.61
CA PHE A 6 12.33 -0.65 -6.83
C PHE A 6 13.47 -0.49 -7.85
N PRO A 7 13.77 -1.51 -8.68
CA PRO A 7 14.78 -1.39 -9.72
C PRO A 7 14.43 -0.26 -10.70
N GLU A 8 15.33 0.72 -10.82
CA GLU A 8 15.10 1.97 -11.57
C GLU A 8 14.57 1.72 -13.00
N HIS A 9 15.24 0.83 -13.75
CA HIS A 9 14.87 0.46 -15.12
C HIS A 9 13.45 -0.13 -15.26
N MET A 10 12.84 -0.57 -14.16
CA MET A 10 11.46 -1.02 -14.16
C MET A 10 10.50 0.11 -13.80
N PHE A 11 10.82 0.97 -12.82
CA PHE A 11 9.86 1.88 -12.17
C PHE A 11 9.99 3.36 -12.53
N ALA A 12 11.07 3.79 -13.18
CA ALA A 12 11.31 5.21 -13.46
C ALA A 12 10.13 5.90 -14.19
N GLU A 13 9.56 5.25 -15.22
CA GLU A 13 8.41 5.79 -15.95
C GLU A 13 7.12 5.82 -15.11
N ASP A 14 6.94 4.86 -14.19
CA ASP A 14 5.77 4.83 -13.31
C ASP A 14 5.76 6.06 -12.37
N PHE A 15 6.94 6.43 -11.84
CA PHE A 15 7.12 7.54 -10.90
C PHE A 15 6.87 8.92 -11.50
N GLU A 16 6.72 9.05 -12.83
CA GLU A 16 6.17 10.26 -13.43
C GLU A 16 4.67 10.45 -13.15
N TYR A 17 3.95 9.37 -12.82
CA TYR A 17 2.49 9.35 -12.68
C TYR A 17 2.00 8.87 -11.32
N ILE A 18 2.89 8.29 -10.51
CA ILE A 18 2.58 7.77 -9.18
C ILE A 18 3.57 8.33 -8.17
N TYR A 19 3.16 8.35 -6.90
CA TYR A 19 4.02 8.81 -5.82
C TYR A 19 5.19 7.82 -5.62
N GLU A 20 6.40 8.26 -5.96
CA GLU A 20 7.63 7.56 -5.60
C GLU A 20 7.75 7.50 -4.07
N PRO A 21 8.10 6.34 -3.47
CA PRO A 21 8.36 6.24 -2.04
C PRO A 21 9.38 7.28 -1.57
N GLN A 22 9.00 8.12 -0.63
CA GLN A 22 9.90 9.08 0.00
C GLN A 22 9.94 8.89 1.53
N GLU A 23 10.50 9.87 2.25
CA GLU A 23 10.71 9.83 3.70
C GLU A 23 9.44 9.51 4.48
N ASP A 24 8.28 10.00 4.06
CA ASP A 24 6.99 9.75 4.68
C ASP A 24 6.52 8.29 4.50
N THR A 25 6.68 7.72 3.30
CA THR A 25 6.43 6.30 3.03
C THR A 25 7.32 5.43 3.92
N TYR A 26 8.60 5.79 4.04
CA TYR A 26 9.54 5.03 4.87
C TYR A 26 9.27 5.22 6.36
N ALA A 27 8.84 6.40 6.81
CA ALA A 27 8.44 6.64 8.18
C ALA A 27 7.24 5.75 8.58
N LEU A 28 6.24 5.60 7.69
CA LEU A 28 5.12 4.67 7.90
C LEU A 28 5.59 3.21 7.97
N ILE A 29 6.47 2.78 7.05
CA ILE A 29 7.04 1.42 7.04
C ILE A 29 7.81 1.16 8.34
N ASP A 30 8.63 2.12 8.77
CA ASP A 30 9.46 2.00 9.96
C ASP A 30 8.61 2.03 11.24
N SER A 31 7.50 2.78 11.29
CA SER A 31 6.58 2.75 12.44
C SER A 31 5.88 1.40 12.55
N VAL A 32 5.38 0.86 11.44
CA VAL A 32 4.81 -0.51 11.40
C VAL A 32 5.86 -1.55 11.78
N ALA A 33 7.12 -1.35 11.38
CA ALA A 33 8.22 -2.23 11.75
C ALA A 33 8.50 -2.23 13.27
N GLN A 34 8.36 -1.09 13.94
CA GLN A 34 8.53 -0.98 15.39
C GLN A 34 7.44 -1.77 16.15
N ASP A 35 6.21 -1.73 15.65
CA ASP A 35 5.06 -2.41 16.25
C ASP A 35 4.86 -3.84 15.71
N ILE A 36 5.80 -4.38 14.93
CA ILE A 36 5.57 -5.63 14.19
C ILE A 36 5.28 -6.83 15.10
N GLN A 37 5.85 -6.88 16.31
CA GLN A 37 5.55 -7.96 17.24
C GLN A 37 4.13 -7.86 17.78
N LEU A 38 3.68 -6.65 18.15
CA LEU A 38 2.30 -6.38 18.56
C LEU A 38 1.32 -6.75 17.44
N ILE A 39 1.63 -6.41 16.19
CA ILE A 39 0.81 -6.74 15.02
C ILE A 39 0.75 -8.26 14.81
N LYS A 40 1.88 -8.97 14.96
CA LYS A 40 1.91 -10.44 14.85
C LYS A 40 1.13 -11.12 15.97
N ASP A 41 1.21 -10.60 17.18
CA ASP A 41 0.48 -11.12 18.36
C ASP A 41 -1.03 -10.86 18.23
N TYR A 42 -1.42 -9.75 17.61
CA TYR A 42 -2.81 -9.42 17.29
C TYR A 42 -3.39 -10.29 16.16
N ASP A 43 -2.53 -10.78 15.26
CA ASP A 43 -2.86 -11.65 14.12
C ASP A 43 -4.00 -11.10 13.22
N PRO A 44 -3.81 -9.92 12.59
CA PRO A 44 -4.85 -9.32 11.75
C PRO A 44 -5.15 -10.21 10.53
N LEU A 45 -6.43 -10.49 10.29
CA LEU A 45 -6.87 -11.31 9.16
C LEU A 45 -7.12 -10.46 7.91
N VAL A 46 -7.55 -9.21 8.08
CA VAL A 46 -7.82 -8.28 6.98
C VAL A 46 -7.00 -7.01 7.15
N CYS A 47 -6.02 -6.86 6.27
CA CYS A 47 -5.17 -5.67 6.19
C CYS A 47 -5.58 -4.84 4.96
N LEU A 48 -5.78 -3.54 5.14
CA LEU A 48 -6.15 -2.61 4.07
C LEU A 48 -5.15 -1.47 3.98
N GLU A 49 -4.58 -1.23 2.80
CA GLU A 49 -3.93 0.04 2.47
C GLU A 49 -4.88 0.92 1.64
N VAL A 50 -5.04 2.18 2.06
CA VAL A 50 -5.76 3.22 1.32
C VAL A 50 -4.76 4.14 0.63
N GLY A 51 -4.92 4.33 -0.68
CA GLY A 51 -3.99 5.12 -1.50
C GLY A 51 -2.63 4.43 -1.63
N CYS A 52 -2.59 3.24 -2.22
CA CYS A 52 -1.39 2.39 -2.21
C CYS A 52 -0.22 2.94 -3.05
N GLY A 53 -0.46 3.81 -4.03
CA GLY A 53 0.61 4.45 -4.81
C GLY A 53 1.57 3.43 -5.45
N SER A 54 2.83 3.47 -5.06
CA SER A 54 3.88 2.53 -5.49
C SER A 54 3.74 1.11 -4.93
N GLY A 55 2.90 0.93 -3.91
CA GLY A 55 2.67 -0.34 -3.23
C GLY A 55 3.68 -0.67 -2.14
N ALA A 56 4.52 0.29 -1.75
CA ALA A 56 5.62 0.04 -0.83
C ALA A 56 5.16 -0.52 0.53
N ALA A 57 4.17 0.13 1.17
CA ALA A 57 3.80 -0.25 2.53
C ALA A 57 3.04 -1.58 2.56
N ILE A 58 2.04 -1.81 1.70
CA ILE A 58 1.34 -3.11 1.64
C ILE A 58 2.27 -4.25 1.25
N THR A 59 3.23 -4.02 0.33
CA THR A 59 4.22 -5.04 -0.07
C THR A 59 5.09 -5.43 1.13
N SER A 60 5.63 -4.44 1.85
CA SER A 60 6.43 -4.67 3.05
C SER A 60 5.66 -5.40 4.15
N LEU A 61 4.40 -5.01 4.39
CA LEU A 61 3.53 -5.65 5.37
C LEU A 61 3.25 -7.12 5.00
N ALA A 62 2.82 -7.37 3.77
CA ALA A 62 2.50 -8.71 3.27
C ALA A 62 3.72 -9.64 3.30
N LYS A 63 4.89 -9.14 2.93
CA LYS A 63 6.16 -9.89 3.03
C LYS A 63 6.50 -10.25 4.48
N CYS A 64 6.20 -9.37 5.43
CA CYS A 64 6.55 -9.57 6.83
C CYS A 64 5.58 -10.47 7.60
N LEU A 65 4.29 -10.38 7.29
CA LEU A 65 3.24 -11.18 7.94
C LEU A 65 2.99 -12.52 7.24
N GLY A 66 3.31 -12.63 5.94
CA GLY A 66 3.24 -13.87 5.17
C GLY A 66 1.86 -14.17 4.56
N PRO A 67 1.80 -15.10 3.59
CA PRO A 67 0.67 -15.22 2.65
C PRO A 67 -0.48 -16.14 3.08
N THR A 68 -0.35 -16.94 4.14
CA THR A 68 -1.15 -18.18 4.24
C THR A 68 -2.57 -18.02 4.79
N THR A 69 -2.89 -16.98 5.55
CA THR A 69 -4.21 -16.83 6.20
C THR A 69 -4.81 -15.43 6.16
N ARG A 70 -4.08 -14.45 5.61
CA ARG A 70 -4.45 -13.02 5.66
C ARG A 70 -4.87 -12.50 4.30
N LEU A 71 -5.89 -11.66 4.30
CA LEU A 71 -6.32 -10.88 3.16
C LEU A 71 -5.62 -9.52 3.20
N TYR A 72 -4.80 -9.24 2.19
CA TYR A 72 -4.22 -7.92 1.98
C TYR A 72 -4.98 -7.23 0.86
N LEU A 73 -5.57 -6.08 1.16
CA LEU A 73 -6.26 -5.23 0.20
C LEU A 73 -5.49 -3.93 0.03
N ALA A 74 -5.38 -3.46 -1.21
CA ALA A 74 -4.86 -2.14 -1.50
C ALA A 74 -5.82 -1.41 -2.43
N THR A 75 -6.09 -0.16 -2.12
CA THR A 75 -7.02 0.70 -2.87
C THR A 75 -6.29 1.92 -3.41
N ASP A 76 -6.62 2.32 -4.63
CA ASP A 76 -6.16 3.58 -5.21
C ASP A 76 -7.13 4.04 -6.30
N PHE A 77 -7.24 5.36 -6.48
CA PHE A 77 -8.01 5.96 -7.56
C PHE A 77 -7.29 5.86 -8.90
N ASN A 78 -5.95 5.99 -8.87
CA ASN A 78 -5.09 5.96 -10.04
C ASN A 78 -4.85 4.51 -10.49
N PRO A 79 -5.31 4.09 -11.69
CA PRO A 79 -5.08 2.73 -12.18
C PRO A 79 -3.59 2.40 -12.36
N ARG A 80 -2.72 3.39 -12.58
CA ARG A 80 -1.27 3.17 -12.64
C ARG A 80 -0.72 2.74 -11.29
N ALA A 81 -1.17 3.35 -10.18
CA ALA A 81 -0.77 2.96 -8.84
C ALA A 81 -1.07 1.48 -8.55
N LEU A 82 -2.23 0.98 -8.99
CA LEU A 82 -2.55 -0.45 -8.85
C LEU A 82 -1.57 -1.32 -9.66
N THR A 83 -1.31 -0.95 -10.90
CA THR A 83 -0.38 -1.68 -11.77
C THR A 83 1.04 -1.68 -11.21
N THR A 84 1.51 -0.54 -10.70
CA THR A 84 2.83 -0.40 -10.07
C THR A 84 2.91 -1.16 -8.75
N THR A 85 1.84 -1.14 -7.93
CA THR A 85 1.73 -1.93 -6.70
C THR A 85 1.83 -3.42 -6.99
N GLN A 86 1.15 -3.90 -8.03
CA GLN A 86 1.26 -5.30 -8.47
C GLN A 86 2.70 -5.65 -8.87
N LYS A 87 3.37 -4.76 -9.63
CA LYS A 87 4.78 -4.94 -10.01
C LYS A 87 5.71 -4.95 -8.81
N CYS A 88 5.48 -4.05 -7.84
CA CYS A 88 6.23 -3.99 -6.58
C CYS A 88 6.12 -5.30 -5.82
N CYS A 89 4.90 -5.85 -5.67
CA CYS A 89 4.69 -7.16 -5.06
C CYS A 89 5.53 -8.26 -5.74
N GLN A 90 5.45 -8.35 -7.08
CA GLN A 90 6.14 -9.38 -7.86
C GLN A 90 7.67 -9.31 -7.71
N VAL A 91 8.24 -8.12 -7.87
CA VAL A 91 9.70 -7.90 -7.74
C VAL A 91 10.20 -8.21 -6.33
N ASN A 92 9.34 -8.07 -5.32
CA ASN A 92 9.67 -8.34 -3.92
C ASN A 92 9.31 -9.77 -3.46
N GLY A 93 9.00 -10.67 -4.40
CA GLY A 93 8.79 -12.10 -4.12
C GLY A 93 7.38 -12.47 -3.66
N ILE A 94 6.40 -11.58 -3.85
CA ILE A 94 4.97 -11.87 -3.60
C ILE A 94 4.33 -12.28 -4.93
N THR A 95 4.19 -13.58 -5.17
CA THR A 95 3.81 -14.13 -6.48
C THR A 95 2.37 -14.66 -6.58
N ASP A 96 1.65 -14.80 -5.45
CA ASP A 96 0.42 -15.61 -5.40
C ASP A 96 -0.87 -14.78 -5.19
N CYS A 97 -0.97 -13.61 -5.82
CA CYS A 97 -2.12 -12.70 -5.65
C CYS A 97 -2.43 -12.37 -4.16
N THR A 98 -1.41 -12.40 -3.30
CA THR A 98 -1.56 -12.14 -1.87
C THR A 98 -2.16 -10.76 -1.59
N VAL A 99 -1.85 -9.77 -2.45
CA VAL A 99 -2.40 -8.42 -2.39
C VAL A 99 -3.48 -8.25 -3.47
N GLN A 100 -4.70 -8.01 -3.01
CA GLN A 100 -5.89 -7.77 -3.83
C GLN A 100 -6.06 -6.27 -4.07
N LEU A 101 -6.12 -5.87 -5.34
CA LEU A 101 -6.13 -4.46 -5.75
C LEU A 101 -7.52 -4.03 -6.18
N VAL A 102 -8.00 -2.89 -5.65
CA VAL A 102 -9.32 -2.37 -5.96
C VAL A 102 -9.21 -0.90 -6.38
N ARG A 103 -9.62 -0.60 -7.61
CA ARG A 103 -9.74 0.77 -8.07
C ARG A 103 -11.00 1.41 -7.49
N ASN A 104 -10.84 2.44 -6.67
CA ASN A 104 -11.94 3.20 -6.11
C ASN A 104 -11.45 4.55 -5.54
N ASP A 105 -12.39 5.38 -5.12
CA ASP A 105 -12.11 6.53 -4.26
C ASP A 105 -12.19 6.08 -2.78
N LEU A 106 -11.08 6.22 -2.06
CA LEU A 106 -10.87 5.75 -0.69
C LEU A 106 -11.29 4.28 -0.51
N THR A 107 -12.47 4.05 0.06
CA THR A 107 -12.99 2.70 0.34
C THR A 107 -14.38 2.46 -0.24
N GLN A 108 -14.88 3.36 -1.10
CA GLN A 108 -16.29 3.38 -1.54
C GLN A 108 -16.77 2.01 -2.07
N ALA A 109 -15.94 1.30 -2.84
CA ALA A 109 -16.29 0.00 -3.41
C ALA A 109 -16.30 -1.18 -2.42
N ILE A 110 -15.68 -1.04 -1.24
CA ILE A 110 -15.49 -2.12 -0.27
C ILE A 110 -16.10 -1.82 1.11
N GLN A 111 -16.47 -0.57 1.38
CA GLN A 111 -16.91 -0.08 2.69
C GLN A 111 -18.08 -0.88 3.28
N THR A 112 -19.13 -1.13 2.49
CA THR A 112 -20.30 -1.88 2.98
C THR A 112 -19.97 -3.33 3.32
N ARG A 113 -19.13 -3.98 2.49
CA ARG A 113 -18.79 -5.39 2.64
C ARG A 113 -17.79 -5.64 3.76
N LEU A 114 -16.86 -4.70 3.98
CA LEU A 114 -15.79 -4.80 4.98
C LEU A 114 -16.11 -4.02 6.26
N LYS A 115 -17.37 -3.63 6.46
CA LYS A 115 -17.77 -2.85 7.63
C LYS A 115 -17.49 -3.65 8.90
N HIS A 116 -16.65 -3.10 9.79
CA HIS A 116 -16.19 -3.74 11.03
C HIS A 116 -15.38 -5.04 10.81
N SER A 117 -14.81 -5.23 9.62
CA SER A 117 -14.05 -6.44 9.27
C SER A 117 -12.60 -6.17 8.91
N VAL A 118 -12.14 -4.91 8.98
CA VAL A 118 -10.74 -4.55 8.72
C VAL A 118 -10.01 -4.44 10.06
N ASP A 119 -8.95 -5.24 10.22
CA ASP A 119 -8.20 -5.37 11.46
C ASP A 119 -7.02 -4.39 11.52
N LEU A 120 -6.41 -4.10 10.36
CA LEU A 120 -5.30 -3.17 10.23
C LEU A 120 -5.50 -2.28 8.99
N ILE A 121 -5.40 -0.96 9.19
CA ILE A 121 -5.46 0.04 8.11
C ILE A 121 -4.14 0.79 8.02
N LEU A 122 -3.56 0.82 6.82
CA LEU A 122 -2.46 1.70 6.44
C LEU A 122 -3.01 2.83 5.58
N PHE A 123 -2.63 4.08 5.87
CA PHE A 123 -3.03 5.21 5.05
C PHE A 123 -2.01 6.35 5.12
N ASN A 124 -1.12 6.43 4.12
CA ASN A 124 -0.28 7.61 3.90
C ASN A 124 -1.01 8.62 3.02
N SER A 125 -1.96 9.35 3.61
CA SER A 125 -2.82 10.29 2.87
C SER A 125 -2.02 11.44 2.24
N PRO A 126 -2.47 12.04 1.13
CA PRO A 126 -1.87 13.27 0.60
C PRO A 126 -2.03 14.42 1.61
N TYR A 127 -0.97 14.75 2.34
CA TYR A 127 -0.96 15.77 3.39
C TYR A 127 -0.40 17.13 2.92
N ARG A 128 0.29 17.15 1.78
CA ARG A 128 0.85 18.39 1.23
C ARG A 128 -0.28 19.26 0.70
N ARG A 129 -0.28 20.54 1.10
CA ARG A 129 -1.16 21.54 0.50
C ARG A 129 -0.83 21.64 -0.99
N SER A 130 -1.83 21.46 -1.84
CA SER A 130 -1.73 21.94 -3.22
C SER A 130 -1.67 23.46 -3.20
N GLU A 131 -0.83 24.07 -4.03
CA GLU A 131 -1.01 25.49 -4.33
C GLU A 131 -2.42 25.66 -4.93
N PRO A 132 -3.18 26.70 -4.53
CA PRO A 132 -4.44 26.99 -5.18
C PRO A 132 -4.16 27.15 -6.68
N ALA A 133 -4.91 26.42 -7.51
CA ALA A 133 -4.80 26.54 -8.95
C ALA A 133 -4.80 28.02 -9.33
N GLN A 134 -3.74 28.50 -9.99
CA GLN A 134 -3.74 29.84 -10.54
C GLN A 134 -4.90 29.94 -11.52
N VAL A 135 -5.95 30.65 -11.10
CA VAL A 135 -7.08 30.99 -11.96
C VAL A 135 -6.56 32.11 -12.86
N CYS A 136 -6.25 31.78 -14.12
CA CYS A 136 -6.04 32.75 -15.18
C CYS A 136 -7.35 33.43 -15.56
#